data_AF-A0A7Z3H0R4-F1
#
_entry.id   AF-A0A7Z3H0R4-F1
#
_cell.length_a   1.000
_cell.length_b   1.000
_cell.length_c   1.000
_cell.angle_alpha   90.00
_cell.angle_beta   90.00
_cell.angle_gamma   90.00
#
_symmetry.space_group_name_H-M   'P 1'
#
loop_
_entity.id
_entity.type
_entity.pdbx_description
1 polymer ?
#
loop_
_entity_poly.entity_id
_entity_poly.type
_entity_poly.pdbx_seq_one_letter_code
_entity_poly.pdbx_strand_id
1 'polypeptide(L)'
;MKRLTEFTVHGTAVGSDASIQLDEVSILADPQTIRELGVFLINASYEMSTNGLEHKHLQDIVEDFDYDANVDFIALNNSLVKPV
;
A
#
# COMPACT_ATOMS: atom_id res chain seq x y z
N MET A 1 -3.19 -23.60 0.01
CA MET A 1 -2.95 -22.21 -0.46
C MET A 1 -4.27 -21.47 -0.43
N LYS A 2 -4.32 -20.28 0.18
CA LYS A 2 -5.49 -19.40 0.06
C LYS A 2 -5.51 -18.80 -1.34
N ARG A 3 -6.68 -18.69 -1.96
CA ARG A 3 -6.84 -17.97 -3.22
C ARG A 3 -6.98 -16.50 -2.90
N LEU A 4 -6.18 -15.66 -3.54
CA LEU A 4 -6.44 -14.23 -3.56
C LEU A 4 -7.67 -13.99 -4.43
N THR A 5 -8.52 -13.04 -4.03
CA THR A 5 -9.49 -12.43 -4.93
C THR A 5 -8.76 -11.49 -5.88
N GLU A 6 -9.42 -11.08 -6.95
CA GLU A 6 -8.90 -10.05 -7.86
C GLU A 6 -8.50 -8.78 -7.08
N PHE A 7 -7.35 -8.21 -7.44
CA PHE A 7 -6.84 -6.95 -6.90
C PHE A 7 -6.20 -6.16 -8.04
N THR A 8 -6.18 -4.83 -7.91
CA THR A 8 -5.47 -3.93 -8.82
C THR A 8 -4.42 -3.16 -8.02
N VAL A 9 -3.36 -2.72 -8.70
CA VAL A 9 -2.39 -1.79 -8.14
C VAL A 9 -2.38 -0.55 -9.00
N HIS A 10 -2.33 0.60 -8.34
CA HIS A 10 -2.26 1.89 -8.97
C HIS A 10 -1.02 2.62 -8.45
N GLY A 11 -0.33 3.31 -9.34
CA GLY A 11 0.77 4.21 -9.02
C GLY A 11 0.50 5.61 -9.51
N THR A 12 1.35 6.54 -9.10
CA THR A 12 1.36 7.90 -9.62
C THR A 12 2.80 8.23 -9.98
N ALA A 13 3.01 8.74 -11.20
CA ALA A 13 4.36 9.15 -11.61
C ALA A 13 4.81 10.39 -10.84
N VAL A 14 6.11 10.51 -10.56
CA VAL A 14 6.70 11.69 -9.90
C VAL A 14 6.34 12.96 -10.67
N GLY A 15 5.77 13.95 -9.98
CA GLY A 15 5.34 15.22 -10.58
C GLY A 15 4.02 15.17 -11.35
N SER A 16 3.25 14.08 -11.21
CA SER A 16 1.91 13.92 -11.75
C SER A 16 0.93 13.61 -10.61
N ASP A 17 -0.33 13.98 -10.77
CA ASP A 17 -1.43 13.53 -9.89
C ASP A 17 -2.29 12.45 -10.58
N ALA A 18 -1.94 12.08 -11.81
CA ALA A 18 -2.68 11.09 -12.59
C ALA A 18 -2.35 9.67 -12.11
N SER A 19 -3.37 8.98 -11.61
CA SER A 19 -3.30 7.56 -11.26
C SER A 19 -3.14 6.70 -12.52
N ILE A 20 -2.19 5.77 -12.49
CA ILE A 20 -1.94 4.76 -13.53
C ILE A 20 -2.10 3.37 -12.94
N GLN A 21 -2.89 2.51 -13.59
CA GLN A 21 -2.94 1.09 -13.22
C GLN A 21 -1.64 0.40 -13.62
N LEU A 22 -1.04 -0.33 -12.69
CA LEU A 22 0.22 -1.05 -12.87
C LEU A 22 -0.05 -2.53 -13.18
N ASP A 23 0.80 -3.13 -13.99
CA ASP A 23 0.83 -4.58 -14.24
C ASP A 23 1.70 -5.34 -13.22
N GLU A 24 2.76 -4.68 -12.74
CA GLU A 24 3.72 -5.21 -11.77
C GLU A 24 4.09 -4.18 -10.69
N VAL A 25 4.40 -4.67 -9.49
CA VAL A 25 5.11 -3.92 -8.45
C VAL A 25 6.42 -4.61 -8.15
N SER A 26 7.53 -3.90 -8.38
CA SER A 26 8.87 -4.31 -7.99
C SER A 26 9.34 -3.47 -6.80
N ILE A 27 9.68 -4.11 -5.68
CA ILE A 27 10.17 -3.44 -4.46
C ILE A 27 11.65 -3.74 -4.28
N LEU A 28 12.48 -2.71 -4.32
CA LEU A 28 13.91 -2.80 -4.04
C LEU A 28 14.20 -2.20 -2.66
N ALA A 29 14.47 -3.06 -1.68
CA ALA A 29 14.82 -2.65 -0.33
C ALA A 29 15.64 -3.73 0.39
N ASP A 30 16.22 -3.39 1.53
CA ASP A 30 16.88 -4.38 2.39
C ASP A 30 15.84 -5.32 3.07
N PRO A 31 16.26 -6.50 3.58
CA PRO A 31 15.34 -7.47 4.16
C PRO A 31 14.49 -6.95 5.33
N GLN A 32 15.03 -6.04 6.14
CA GLN A 32 14.30 -5.48 7.28
C GLN A 32 13.19 -4.54 6.79
N THR A 33 13.48 -3.70 5.80
CA THR A 33 12.45 -2.86 5.17
C THR A 33 11.34 -3.69 4.52
N ILE A 34 11.69 -4.77 3.80
CA ILE A 34 10.68 -5.70 3.24
C ILE A 34 9.81 -6.33 4.33
N ARG A 35 10.40 -6.67 5.48
CA ARG A 35 9.65 -7.20 6.64
C ARG A 35 8.64 -6.19 7.16
N GLU A 36 9.05 -4.94 7.36
CA GLU A 36 8.15 -3.89 7.89
C GLU A 36 7.01 -3.57 6.92
N LEU A 37 7.25 -3.58 5.60
CA LEU A 37 6.19 -3.51 4.59
C LEU A 37 5.18 -4.66 4.72
N GLY A 38 5.67 -5.88 5.00
CA GLY A 38 4.81 -7.03 5.27
C GLY A 38 3.97 -6.86 6.54
N VAL A 39 4.57 -6.37 7.63
CA VAL A 39 3.86 -6.08 8.89
C VAL A 39 2.79 -5.01 8.68
N PHE A 40 3.12 -3.94 7.93
CA PHE A 40 2.17 -2.92 7.53
C PHE A 40 0.94 -3.51 6.83
N LEU A 41 1.13 -4.36 5.81
CA LEU A 41 0.03 -4.97 5.06
C LEU A 41 -0.84 -5.88 5.94
N ILE A 42 -0.24 -6.62 6.87
CA ILE A 42 -0.97 -7.45 7.85
C ILE A 42 -1.85 -6.56 8.74
N ASN A 43 -1.29 -5.48 9.28
CA ASN A 43 -2.02 -4.56 10.14
C ASN A 43 -3.11 -3.82 9.37
N ALA A 44 -2.83 -3.38 8.14
CA ALA A 44 -3.83 -2.75 7.29
C ALA A 44 -5.02 -3.69 7.04
N SER A 45 -4.76 -4.96 6.69
CA SER A 45 -5.82 -5.96 6.52
C SER A 45 -6.66 -6.15 7.79
N TYR A 46 -6.03 -6.18 8.96
CA TYR A 46 -6.73 -6.28 10.24
C TYR A 46 -7.65 -5.07 10.49
N GLU A 47 -7.13 -3.84 10.31
CA GLU A 47 -7.88 -2.60 10.49
C GLU A 47 -9.07 -2.50 9.51
N MET A 48 -8.86 -2.86 8.25
CA MET A 48 -9.91 -2.86 7.22
C MET A 48 -11.03 -3.84 7.56
N SER A 49 -10.68 -5.06 7.97
CA SER A 49 -11.66 -6.11 8.25
C SER A 49 -12.39 -5.95 9.58
N THR A 50 -11.71 -5.41 10.60
CA THR A 50 -12.25 -5.31 11.97
C THR A 50 -12.89 -3.95 12.24
N ASN A 51 -12.24 -2.88 11.78
CA ASN A 51 -12.62 -1.51 12.10
C ASN A 51 -13.26 -0.77 10.90
N GLY A 52 -13.33 -1.41 9.73
CA GLY A 52 -13.94 -0.82 8.54
C GLY A 52 -13.11 0.33 7.96
N LEU A 53 -11.79 0.32 8.17
CA LEU A 53 -10.91 1.36 7.65
C LEU A 53 -10.92 1.34 6.11
N GLU A 54 -11.02 2.52 5.51
CA GLU A 54 -11.03 2.69 4.05
C GLU A 54 -9.64 2.52 3.44
N HIS A 55 -8.64 3.15 4.05
CA HIS A 55 -7.26 3.09 3.61
C HIS A 55 -6.29 3.25 4.78
N LYS A 56 -5.06 2.78 4.60
CA LYS A 56 -3.98 2.98 5.56
C LYS A 56 -2.71 3.41 4.84
N HIS A 57 -2.03 4.42 5.37
CA HIS A 57 -0.77 4.94 4.86
C HIS A 57 0.40 4.33 5.64
N LEU A 58 1.48 3.97 4.94
CA LEU A 58 2.70 3.47 5.58
C LEU A 58 3.40 4.59 6.36
N GLN A 59 3.42 5.80 5.81
CA GLN A 59 4.08 6.95 6.40
C GLN A 59 3.50 7.38 7.76
N ASP A 60 2.25 6.99 8.07
CA ASP A 60 1.63 7.25 9.38
C ASP A 60 2.24 6.40 10.51
N ILE A 61 2.96 5.32 10.17
CA ILE A 61 3.49 4.36 11.15
C ILE A 61 5.02 4.24 11.13
N VAL A 62 5.69 4.91 10.19
CA VAL A 62 7.15 4.91 10.08
C VAL A 62 7.67 6.22 10.70
N GLU A 63 8.52 6.09 11.72
CA GLU A 63 9.23 7.25 12.28
C GLU A 63 10.22 7.82 11.26
N ASP A 64 10.32 9.15 11.19
CA ASP A 64 11.24 9.87 10.29
C ASP A 64 11.10 9.49 8.80
N PHE A 65 9.87 9.28 8.33
CA PHE A 65 9.60 8.96 6.92
C PHE A 65 10.11 10.08 5.99
N ASP A 66 11.06 9.72 5.12
CA ASP A 66 11.63 10.62 4.12
C ASP A 66 10.78 10.58 2.84
N TYR A 67 9.99 11.63 2.61
CA TYR A 67 9.12 11.77 1.44
C TYR A 67 9.87 12.03 0.14
N ASP A 68 11.14 12.47 0.20
CA ASP A 68 11.96 12.70 -0.99
C ASP A 68 12.66 11.40 -1.43
N ALA A 69 12.95 10.50 -0.48
CA ALA A 69 13.64 9.24 -0.74
C ALA A 69 12.70 8.02 -0.88
N ASN A 70 11.49 8.06 -0.31
CA ASN A 70 10.57 6.93 -0.27
C ASN A 70 9.30 7.17 -1.08
N VAL A 71 8.71 6.08 -1.54
CA VAL A 71 7.39 6.10 -2.19
C VAL A 71 6.28 6.12 -1.15
N ASP A 72 5.26 6.97 -1.36
CA ASP A 72 4.02 6.90 -0.59
C ASP A 72 3.35 5.54 -0.83
N PHE A 73 3.17 4.78 0.24
CA PHE A 73 2.66 3.41 0.16
C PHE A 73 1.33 3.31 0.90
N ILE A 74 0.26 3.01 0.15
CA ILE A 74 -1.11 3.06 0.64
C ILE A 74 -1.80 1.72 0.39
N ALA A 75 -2.39 1.14 1.44
CA ALA A 75 -3.29 0.01 1.30
C ALA A 75 -4.74 0.51 1.22
N LEU A 76 -5.49 0.08 0.20
CA LEU A 76 -6.90 0.47 -0.03
C LEU A 76 -7.85 -0.71 0.19
N ASN A 77 -8.98 -0.46 0.85
CA ASN A 77 -10.02 -1.45 1.08
C ASN A 77 -11.00 -1.49 -0.10
N ASN A 78 -10.91 -2.52 -0.95
CA ASN A 78 -11.76 -2.65 -2.14
C ASN A 78 -13.27 -2.81 -1.85
N SER A 79 -13.64 -3.03 -0.59
CA SER A 79 -15.05 -3.05 -0.15
C SER A 79 -15.64 -1.64 -0.07
N LEU A 80 -14.78 -0.63 0.10
CA LEU A 80 -15.15 0.77 0.32
C LEU A 80 -14.64 1.68 -0.81
N VAL A 81 -13.45 1.41 -1.34
CA VAL A 81 -12.83 2.13 -2.45
C VAL A 81 -13.01 1.33 -3.73
N LYS A 82 -13.45 1.98 -4.80
CA LYS A 82 -13.50 1.38 -6.14
C LYS A 82 -12.38 1.97 -7.01
N PRO A 83 -11.66 1.13 -7.77
CA PRO A 83 -10.74 1.64 -8.77
C PRO A 83 -11.51 2.50 -9.78
N VAL A 84 -10.91 3.62 -10.18
CA VAL A 84 -11.43 4.54 -11.20
C VAL A 84 -11.05 4.03 -12.58
#